data_AF-A0A2K8WWL9-F1
#
_entry.id   AF-A0A2K8WWL9-F1
#
_cell.length_a   1.000
_cell.length_b   1.000
_cell.length_c   1.000
_cell.angle_alpha   90.00
_cell.angle_beta   90.00
_cell.angle_gamma   90.00
#
_symmetry.space_group_name_H-M   'P 1'
#
loop_
_entity.id
_entity.type
_entity.pdbx_description
1 polymer ?
#
loop_
_entity_poly.entity_id
_entity_poly.type
_entity_poly.pdbx_seq_one_letter_code
_entity_poly.pdbx_strand_id
1 'polypeptide(L)'
;MNGFTINYDRWFIDLFSFSEIGKEDYEWLADFEHHTNKDLTINGFENLQKVYEDVYKNQKHDIPEIEQAYEVAELLVILRLQELFRKTYKSAKESGKKWNDYPMFVTAHDYEMIYRIN
;
A
#
# COMPACT_ATOMS: atom_id res chain seq x y z
N MET A 1 0.90 6.15 5.75
CA MET A 1 0.30 4.97 5.08
C MET A 1 -0.90 5.45 4.29
N ASN A 2 -1.11 4.94 3.07
CA ASN A 2 -2.14 5.44 2.16
C ASN A 2 -3.40 4.56 2.19
N GLY A 3 -4.58 5.17 2.26
CA GLY A 3 -5.89 4.53 2.04
C GLY A 3 -6.42 4.86 0.66
N PHE A 4 -6.48 3.86 -0.22
CA PHE A 4 -6.73 4.09 -1.66
C PHE A 4 -8.14 4.59 -1.95
N THR A 5 -9.09 4.23 -1.10
CA THR A 5 -10.50 4.60 -1.15
C THR A 5 -10.80 6.00 -0.65
N ILE A 6 -10.06 6.47 0.35
CA ILE A 6 -10.27 7.78 1.00
C ILE A 6 -9.34 8.87 0.48
N ASN A 7 -8.12 8.53 0.06
CA ASN A 7 -7.13 9.48 -0.46
C ASN A 7 -7.20 9.58 -1.99
N TYR A 8 -8.40 9.68 -2.55
CA TYR A 8 -8.62 9.72 -4.00
C TYR A 8 -7.90 10.90 -4.68
N ASP A 9 -7.63 12.00 -3.97
CA ASP A 9 -6.91 13.14 -4.54
C ASP A 9 -5.44 12.87 -4.85
N ARG A 10 -4.81 11.91 -4.13
CA ARG A 10 -3.41 11.54 -4.33
C ARG A 10 -3.12 10.20 -3.69
N TRP A 11 -2.69 9.26 -4.52
CA TRP A 11 -2.11 8.00 -4.03
C TRP A 11 -0.59 8.09 -3.94
N PHE A 12 -0.05 7.50 -2.88
CA PHE A 12 1.38 7.52 -2.60
C PHE A 12 1.81 6.29 -1.82
N ILE A 13 3.13 6.11 -1.75
CA ILE A 13 3.81 5.07 -0.97
C ILE A 13 4.73 5.76 0.02
N ASP A 14 4.56 5.43 1.29
CA ASP A 14 5.49 5.75 2.35
C ASP A 14 6.45 4.59 2.59
N LEU A 15 7.65 4.91 3.05
CA LEU A 15 8.66 3.93 3.44
C LEU A 15 9.07 4.18 4.88
N PHE A 16 9.03 3.12 5.67
CA PHE A 16 9.41 3.10 7.08
C PHE A 16 10.49 2.04 7.29
N SER A 17 11.45 2.33 8.16
CA SER A 17 12.44 1.35 8.59
C SER A 17 12.29 1.03 10.06
N PHE A 18 12.53 -0.23 10.40
CA PHE A 18 12.44 -0.77 11.75
C PHE A 18 13.74 -1.48 12.08
N SER A 19 14.14 -1.44 13.35
CA SER A 19 15.35 -2.09 13.85
C SER A 19 15.15 -3.61 14.00
N GLU A 20 13.91 -4.05 14.24
CA GLU A 20 13.53 -5.46 14.36
C GLU A 20 12.13 -5.75 13.80
N ILE A 21 11.82 -7.03 13.62
CA ILE A 21 10.49 -7.51 13.26
C ILE A 21 9.81 -8.01 14.54
N GLY A 22 8.63 -7.47 14.87
CA GLY A 22 7.86 -7.88 16.03
C GLY A 22 7.44 -9.35 16.00
N LYS A 23 7.18 -9.93 17.18
CA LYS A 23 7.03 -11.39 17.35
C LYS A 23 5.58 -11.88 17.32
N GLU A 24 4.62 -11.14 17.87
CA GLU A 24 3.25 -11.66 18.08
C GLU A 24 2.12 -10.66 17.81
N ASP A 25 2.40 -9.36 17.69
CA ASP A 25 1.40 -8.32 17.38
C ASP A 25 1.89 -7.37 16.26
N TYR A 26 1.05 -6.41 15.87
CA TYR A 26 1.37 -5.34 14.94
C TYR A 26 1.69 -4.01 15.65
N GLU A 27 1.84 -4.01 16.98
CA GLU A 27 2.12 -2.79 17.75
C GLU A 27 3.48 -2.18 17.35
N TRP A 28 4.46 -3.03 17.07
CA TRP A 28 5.79 -2.61 16.60
C TRP A 28 5.78 -1.75 15.32
N LEU A 29 4.69 -1.75 14.54
CA LEU A 29 4.57 -0.90 13.34
C LEU A 29 4.44 0.59 13.69
N ALA A 30 4.00 0.91 14.92
CA ALA A 30 3.95 2.29 15.41
C ALA A 30 5.34 2.83 15.77
N ASP A 31 6.28 1.93 16.11
CA ASP A 31 7.62 2.27 16.61
C ASP A 31 8.68 2.28 15.49
N PHE A 32 8.37 2.95 14.38
CA PHE A 32 9.34 3.09 13.28
C PHE A 32 10.53 3.97 13.67
N GLU A 33 11.73 3.59 13.24
CA GLU A 33 12.98 4.32 13.51
C GLU A 33 13.12 5.54 12.60
N HIS A 34 12.84 5.32 11.31
CA HIS A 34 12.93 6.35 10.29
C HIS A 34 11.76 6.23 9.32
N HIS A 35 11.26 7.38 8.89
CA HIS A 35 10.37 7.50 7.74
C HIS A 35 11.11 8.24 6.63
N THR A 36 10.82 7.91 5.38
CA THR A 36 11.40 8.63 4.24
C THR A 36 10.94 10.10 4.23
N ASN A 37 11.87 11.03 4.00
CA ASN A 37 11.54 12.46 3.84
C ASN A 37 10.72 12.75 2.56
N LYS A 38 10.70 11.81 1.62
CA LYS A 38 9.95 11.90 0.36
C LYS A 38 9.15 10.63 0.15
N ASP A 39 7.84 10.79 0.03
CA ASP A 39 6.93 9.75 -0.42
C ASP A 39 7.03 9.57 -1.95
N LEU A 40 6.49 8.45 -2.43
CA LEU A 40 6.43 8.16 -3.86
C LEU A 40 4.98 8.29 -4.33
N THR A 41 4.67 9.34 -5.10
CA THR A 41 3.34 9.48 -5.72
C THR A 41 3.13 8.41 -6.78
N ILE A 42 1.99 7.74 -6.70
CA ILE A 42 1.50 6.80 -7.72
C ILE A 42 0.69 7.61 -8.74
N ASN A 43 1.20 7.69 -9.97
CA ASN A 43 0.53 8.36 -11.09
C ASN A 43 0.00 7.32 -12.08
N GLY A 44 -0.91 7.74 -12.96
CA GLY A 44 -1.49 6.92 -14.03
C GLY A 44 -2.77 6.18 -13.64
N PHE A 45 -3.26 6.37 -12.42
CA PHE A 45 -4.52 5.80 -11.90
C PHE A 45 -5.58 6.87 -11.61
N GLU A 46 -5.43 8.07 -12.15
CA GLU A 46 -6.31 9.23 -11.87
C GLU A 46 -7.75 8.98 -12.28
N ASN A 47 -7.98 8.16 -13.32
CA ASN A 47 -9.33 7.76 -13.71
C ASN A 47 -10.00 6.87 -12.65
N LEU A 48 -9.23 5.97 -12.02
CA LEU A 48 -9.74 5.12 -10.94
C LEU A 48 -9.93 5.92 -9.65
N GLN A 49 -9.00 6.83 -9.34
CA GLN A 49 -9.14 7.81 -8.26
C GLN A 49 -10.45 8.62 -8.37
N LYS A 50 -10.82 9.09 -9.56
CA LYS A 50 -12.11 9.78 -9.78
C LYS A 50 -13.34 8.92 -9.49
N VAL A 51 -13.26 7.60 -9.70
CA VAL A 51 -14.34 6.69 -9.33
C VAL A 51 -14.46 6.62 -7.81
N TYR A 52 -13.34 6.48 -7.09
CA TYR A 52 -13.33 6.53 -5.63
C TYR A 52 -13.83 7.87 -5.08
N GLU A 53 -13.43 8.98 -5.69
CA GLU A 53 -13.92 10.33 -5.39
C GLU A 53 -15.45 10.43 -5.55
N ASP A 54 -15.99 9.96 -6.67
CA ASP A 54 -17.44 9.99 -6.94
C ASP A 54 -18.23 9.15 -5.93
N VAL A 55 -17.74 7.94 -5.61
CA VAL A 55 -18.38 7.07 -4.61
C VAL A 55 -18.38 7.75 -3.24
N TYR A 56 -17.24 8.31 -2.83
CA TYR A 56 -17.08 8.95 -1.53
C TYR A 56 -17.92 10.23 -1.41
N LYS A 57 -17.79 11.17 -2.35
CA LYS A 57 -18.47 12.48 -2.29
C LYS A 57 -19.99 12.37 -2.42
N ASN A 58 -20.48 11.38 -3.17
CA ASN A 58 -21.90 11.17 -3.39
C ASN A 58 -22.48 10.07 -2.48
N GLN A 59 -21.73 9.58 -1.50
CA GLN A 59 -22.18 8.57 -0.52
C GLN A 59 -22.79 7.32 -1.20
N LYS A 60 -22.19 6.89 -2.32
CA LYS A 60 -22.70 5.75 -3.10
C LYS A 60 -22.33 4.39 -2.49
N HIS A 61 -21.60 4.39 -1.36
CA HIS A 61 -21.15 3.19 -0.67
C HIS A 61 -22.34 2.37 -0.13
N ASP A 62 -23.50 2.98 0.11
CA ASP A 62 -24.71 2.26 0.57
C ASP A 62 -25.41 1.47 -0.56
N ILE A 63 -24.95 1.59 -1.80
CA ILE A 63 -25.47 0.84 -2.96
C ILE A 63 -24.71 -0.49 -3.03
N PRO A 64 -25.36 -1.66 -2.80
CA PRO A 64 -24.66 -2.93 -2.62
C PRO A 64 -23.76 -3.35 -3.78
N GLU A 65 -24.17 -3.10 -5.02
CA GLU A 65 -23.36 -3.43 -6.20
C GLU A 65 -22.11 -2.56 -6.31
N ILE A 66 -22.18 -1.32 -5.80
CA ILE A 66 -21.05 -0.40 -5.77
C ILE A 66 -20.11 -0.80 -4.64
N GLU A 67 -20.61 -1.06 -3.43
CA GLU A 67 -19.83 -1.52 -2.27
C GLU A 67 -18.96 -2.73 -2.63
N GLN A 68 -19.56 -3.78 -3.21
CA GLN A 68 -18.82 -4.99 -3.56
C GLN A 68 -17.74 -4.72 -4.62
N ALA A 69 -18.07 -3.93 -5.65
CA ALA A 69 -17.11 -3.57 -6.68
C ALA A 69 -15.98 -2.69 -6.13
N TYR A 70 -16.31 -1.80 -5.19
CA TYR A 70 -15.41 -0.88 -4.52
C TYR A 70 -14.37 -1.61 -3.66
N GLU A 71 -14.81 -2.53 -2.80
CA GLU A 71 -13.92 -3.35 -1.97
C GLU A 71 -13.00 -4.24 -2.82
N VAL A 72 -13.55 -4.91 -3.83
CA VAL A 72 -12.76 -5.79 -4.71
C VAL A 72 -11.74 -4.96 -5.52
N ALA A 73 -12.14 -3.78 -6.00
CA ALA A 73 -11.23 -2.89 -6.71
C ALA A 73 -10.08 -2.41 -5.80
N GLU A 74 -10.34 -2.08 -4.53
CA GLU A 74 -9.31 -1.68 -3.59
C GLU A 74 -8.32 -2.82 -3.31
N LEU A 75 -8.84 -4.03 -3.07
CA LEU A 75 -8.00 -5.23 -2.91
C LEU A 75 -7.10 -5.48 -4.13
N LEU A 76 -7.62 -5.29 -5.35
CA LEU A 76 -6.81 -5.42 -6.56
C LEU A 76 -5.70 -4.36 -6.63
N VAL A 77 -5.96 -3.12 -6.22
CA VAL A 77 -4.92 -2.07 -6.14
C VAL A 77 -3.82 -2.47 -5.16
N ILE A 78 -4.19 -2.98 -3.98
CA ILE A 78 -3.24 -3.44 -2.95
C ILE A 78 -2.42 -4.63 -3.47
N LEU A 79 -3.05 -5.62 -4.10
CA LEU A 79 -2.35 -6.77 -4.70
C LEU A 79 -1.37 -6.34 -5.81
N ARG A 80 -1.71 -5.31 -6.60
CA ARG A 80 -0.79 -4.75 -7.60
C ARG A 80 0.38 -4.01 -6.97
N LEU A 81 0.17 -3.30 -5.87
CA LEU A 81 1.25 -2.69 -5.09
C LEU A 81 2.20 -3.77 -4.54
N GLN A 82 1.67 -4.85 -3.96
CA GLN A 82 2.47 -5.98 -3.49
C GLN A 82 3.25 -6.65 -4.64
N GLU A 83 2.62 -6.82 -5.81
CA GLU A 83 3.29 -7.35 -7.01
C GLU A 83 4.44 -6.45 -7.47
N LEU A 84 4.23 -5.13 -7.49
CA LEU A 84 5.24 -4.14 -7.85
C LEU A 84 6.48 -4.28 -6.96
N PHE A 85 6.30 -4.34 -5.65
CA PHE A 85 7.42 -4.50 -4.72
C PHE A 85 8.10 -5.85 -4.84
N ARG A 86 7.34 -6.94 -5.07
CA ARG A 86 7.91 -8.26 -5.34
C ARG A 86 8.81 -8.25 -6.58
N LYS A 87 8.36 -7.62 -7.68
CA LYS A 87 9.18 -7.47 -8.89
C LYS A 87 10.40 -6.59 -8.66
N THR A 88 10.24 -5.51 -7.90
CA THR A 88 11.32 -4.58 -7.55
C THR A 88 12.41 -5.29 -6.74
N TYR A 89 12.01 -6.07 -5.73
CA TYR A 89 12.92 -6.86 -4.90
C TYR A 89 13.67 -7.92 -5.70
N LYS A 90 12.95 -8.64 -6.58
CA LYS A 90 13.57 -9.61 -7.50
C LYS A 90 14.63 -8.95 -8.38
N SER A 91 14.32 -7.82 -9.00
CA SER A 91 15.26 -7.08 -9.85
C SER A 91 16.47 -6.57 -9.05
N ALA A 92 16.27 -6.14 -7.80
CA ALA A 92 17.33 -5.70 -6.92
C ALA A 92 18.31 -6.82 -6.57
N LYS A 93 17.79 -8.03 -6.31
CA LYS A 93 18.59 -9.24 -6.10
C LYS A 93 19.43 -9.58 -7.32
N GLU A 94 18.81 -9.60 -8.49
CA GLU A 94 19.49 -9.88 -9.77
C GLU A 94 20.58 -8.83 -10.08
N SER A 95 20.37 -7.59 -9.65
CA SER A 95 21.30 -6.47 -9.84
C SER A 95 22.33 -6.30 -8.71
N GLY A 96 22.39 -7.22 -7.74
CA GLY A 96 23.33 -7.16 -6.63
C GLY A 96 23.18 -5.94 -5.71
N LYS A 97 21.95 -5.41 -5.56
CA LYS A 97 21.69 -4.28 -4.66
C LYS A 97 21.73 -4.73 -3.21
N LYS A 98 22.53 -4.05 -2.38
CA LYS A 98 22.73 -4.37 -0.95
C LYS A 98 21.45 -4.34 -0.11
N TRP A 99 20.46 -3.54 -0.51
CA TRP A 99 19.22 -3.45 0.25
C TRP A 99 18.33 -4.69 0.14
N ASN A 100 18.61 -5.61 -0.80
CA ASN A 100 17.92 -6.91 -0.91
C ASN A 100 18.30 -7.92 0.20
N ASP A 101 19.11 -7.53 1.18
CA ASP A 101 19.34 -8.38 2.35
C ASP A 101 18.38 -8.06 3.51
N TYR A 102 17.62 -6.96 3.41
CA TYR A 102 16.67 -6.55 4.45
C TYR A 102 15.26 -7.07 4.17
N PRO A 103 14.55 -7.60 5.17
CA PRO A 103 13.13 -7.95 5.05
C PRO A 103 12.29 -6.74 4.63
N MET A 104 11.42 -6.94 3.64
CA MET A 104 10.50 -5.92 3.16
C MET A 104 9.06 -6.37 3.33
N PHE A 105 8.25 -5.47 3.88
CA PHE A 105 6.82 -5.67 4.08
C PHE A 105 6.04 -4.59 3.34
N VAL A 106 4.87 -4.94 2.82
CA VAL A 106 3.96 -4.04 2.11
C VAL A 106 2.56 -4.19 2.67
N THR A 107 1.93 -3.06 2.98
CA THR A 107 0.56 -2.97 3.51
C THR A 107 -0.09 -1.66 3.06
N ALA A 108 -1.37 -1.48 3.39
CA ALA A 108 -2.19 -0.31 3.11
C ALA A 108 -3.00 0.08 4.34
N HIS A 109 -3.45 1.35 4.40
CA HIS A 109 -4.23 1.86 5.53
C HIS A 109 -5.53 1.05 5.71
N ASP A 110 -5.90 0.77 6.96
CA ASP A 110 -7.05 -0.07 7.36
C ASP A 110 -6.99 -1.56 6.96
N TYR A 111 -5.85 -2.05 6.47
CA TYR A 111 -5.69 -3.48 6.18
C TYR A 111 -4.75 -4.17 7.17
N GLU A 112 -5.23 -5.25 7.78
CA GLU A 112 -4.41 -6.17 8.60
C GLU A 112 -3.47 -7.04 7.74
N MET A 113 -3.63 -7.01 6.42
CA MET A 113 -2.75 -7.76 5.51
C MET A 113 -1.38 -7.09 5.41
N ILE A 114 -0.39 -7.72 6.05
CA ILE A 114 1.03 -7.37 5.92
C ILE A 114 1.72 -8.42 5.05
N TYR A 115 2.04 -8.05 3.82
CA TYR A 115 2.67 -8.95 2.88
C TYR A 115 4.18 -8.87 2.97
N ARG A 116 4.81 -9.98 3.37
CA ARG A 116 6.26 -10.14 3.36
C ARG A 116 6.75 -10.49 1.96
N ILE A 117 7.66 -9.69 1.42
CA ILE A 117 8.20 -9.87 0.06
C ILE A 117 9.23 -11.01 -0.03
N ASN A 118 10.05 -11.21 1.01
CA ASN A 118 11.23 -12.09 1.02
C ASN A 118 11.50 -12.80 2.34
#